data_AF-A0A9N9EF15-F1
#
_entry.id   AF-A0A9N9EF15-F1
#
_cell.length_a   1.000
_cell.length_b   1.000
_cell.length_c   1.000
_cell.angle_alpha   90.00
_cell.angle_beta   90.00
_cell.angle_gamma   90.00
#
_symmetry.space_group_name_H-M   'P 1'
#
loop_
_entity.id
_entity.type
_entity.pdbx_description
1 polymer ?
#
loop_
_entity_poly.entity_id
_entity_poly.type
_entity_poly.pdbx_seq_one_letter_code
_entity_poly.pdbx_strand_id
1 'polypeptide(L)'
;MGSLLSHLSKGSGDAAIPDLNIDLENATPTPAELALYGHVSTLLRPTITLLDSLRRYEGCGDLIRKAISNPTPENEEEAWQAVQPAVDKLKRYFEYSASMG
;
A
#
# COMPACT_ATOMS: atom_id res chain seq x y z
N MET A 1 -1.68 -2.72 -20.68
CA MET A 1 -1.73 -1.53 -21.57
C MET A 1 -1.83 -1.83 -23.06
N GLY A 2 -1.67 -3.08 -23.53
CA GLY A 2 -1.80 -3.39 -24.98
C GLY A 2 -3.24 -3.50 -25.50
N SER A 3 -4.21 -3.85 -24.65
CA SER A 3 -5.60 -4.07 -25.07
C SER A 3 -6.30 -2.77 -25.51
N LEU A 4 -6.25 -1.70 -24.70
CA LEU A 4 -6.85 -0.40 -25.03
C LEU A 4 -6.31 0.19 -26.34
N LEU A 5 -4.99 0.16 -26.54
CA LEU A 5 -4.36 0.63 -27.77
C LEU A 5 -4.74 -0.24 -28.98
N SER A 6 -4.85 -1.56 -28.80
CA SER A 6 -5.28 -2.48 -29.87
C SER A 6 -6.74 -2.32 -30.28
N HIS A 7 -7.60 -1.88 -29.35
CA HIS A 7 -9.02 -1.60 -29.63
C HIS A 7 -9.21 -0.27 -30.36
N LEU A 8 -8.35 0.73 -30.09
CA LEU A 8 -8.34 2.02 -30.79
C LEU A 8 -7.75 1.91 -32.21
N SER A 9 -6.76 1.05 -32.43
CA SER A 9 -6.06 0.92 -33.72
C SER A 9 -6.79 0.05 -34.76
N LYS A 10 -7.83 -0.70 -34.38
CA LYS A 10 -8.48 -1.69 -35.27
C LYS A 10 -9.53 -1.11 -36.23
N GLY A 11 -9.74 0.20 -36.24
CA GLY A 11 -10.90 0.84 -36.86
C GLY A 11 -10.66 1.76 -38.06
N SER A 12 -9.44 2.12 -38.43
CA SER A 12 -9.24 3.18 -39.42
C SER A 12 -8.01 2.94 -40.28
N GLY A 13 -8.25 2.57 -41.54
CA GLY A 13 -7.27 2.78 -42.60
C GLY A 13 -6.91 4.25 -42.68
N ASP A 14 -5.61 4.53 -42.69
CA ASP A 14 -4.95 5.76 -43.12
C ASP A 14 -5.43 7.12 -42.55
N ALA A 15 -6.24 7.12 -41.49
CA ALA A 15 -6.54 8.33 -40.72
C ALA A 15 -5.61 8.34 -39.51
N ALA A 16 -4.68 9.29 -39.48
CA ALA A 16 -3.78 9.57 -38.38
C ALA A 16 -4.50 9.40 -37.03
N ILE A 17 -4.10 8.38 -36.27
CA ILE A 17 -4.52 8.24 -34.88
C ILE A 17 -4.08 9.54 -34.21
N PRO A 18 -5.00 10.39 -33.69
CA PRO A 18 -4.58 11.59 -33.00
C PRO A 18 -3.67 11.14 -31.86
N ASP A 19 -2.51 11.77 -31.71
CA ASP A 19 -1.65 11.56 -30.55
C ASP A 19 -2.50 11.82 -29.30
N LEU A 20 -2.98 10.73 -28.70
CA LEU A 20 -3.71 10.73 -27.46
C LEU A 20 -2.66 11.06 -26.40
N ASN A 21 -2.44 12.35 -26.20
CA ASN A 21 -1.55 12.88 -25.17
C ASN A 21 -2.20 12.67 -23.80
N ILE A 22 -2.25 11.42 -23.37
CA ILE A 22 -2.77 10.98 -22.08
C ILE A 22 -1.70 11.32 -21.05
N ASP A 23 -1.96 12.37 -20.28
CA ASP A 23 -1.14 12.73 -19.13
C ASP A 23 -1.44 11.77 -17.98
N LEU A 24 -0.57 10.78 -17.80
CA LEU A 24 -0.65 9.82 -16.69
C LEU A 24 -0.03 10.35 -15.40
N GLU A 25 0.79 11.41 -15.48
CA GLU A 25 1.46 12.00 -14.31
C GLU A 25 0.61 13.09 -13.66
N ASN A 26 -0.09 13.92 -14.45
CA ASN A 26 -0.92 15.04 -13.97
C ASN A 26 -2.37 14.95 -14.45
N ALA A 27 -2.94 13.74 -14.52
CA ALA A 27 -4.35 13.55 -14.78
C ALA A 27 -5.20 14.37 -13.78
N THR A 28 -6.05 15.26 -14.31
CA THR A 28 -7.00 16.05 -13.51
C THR A 28 -8.38 15.39 -13.57
N PRO A 29 -9.05 15.19 -12.42
CA PRO A 29 -10.36 14.55 -12.42
C PRO A 29 -11.40 15.46 -13.10
N THR A 30 -12.29 14.88 -13.90
CA THR A 30 -13.48 15.59 -14.38
C THR A 30 -14.46 15.85 -13.21
N PRO A 31 -15.43 16.76 -13.34
CA PRO A 31 -16.43 17.01 -12.29
C PRO A 31 -17.19 15.75 -11.85
N ALA A 32 -17.42 14.81 -12.78
CA ALA A 32 -18.07 13.54 -12.51
C ALA A 32 -17.18 12.58 -11.71
N GLU A 33 -15.86 12.64 -11.90
CA GLU A 33 -14.88 11.76 -11.24
C GLU A 33 -14.35 12.34 -9.92
N LEU A 34 -14.53 13.63 -9.68
CA LEU A 34 -13.94 14.35 -8.55
C LEU A 34 -14.22 13.68 -7.18
N ALA A 35 -15.45 13.17 -6.99
CA ALA A 35 -15.83 12.48 -5.77
C ALA A 35 -15.06 11.16 -5.58
N LEU A 36 -14.96 10.35 -6.64
CA LEU A 36 -14.21 9.09 -6.64
C LEU A 36 -12.71 9.35 -6.46
N TYR A 37 -12.18 10.33 -7.20
CA TYR A 37 -10.79 10.75 -7.10
C TYR A 37 -10.44 11.16 -5.66
N GLY A 38 -11.23 12.05 -5.04
CA GLY A 38 -10.97 12.48 -3.66
C GLY A 38 -10.99 11.33 -2.65
N HIS A 39 -11.92 10.38 -2.82
CA HIS A 39 -11.99 9.18 -1.99
C HIS A 39 -10.74 8.31 -2.14
N VAL A 40 -10.37 7.94 -3.38
CA VAL A 40 -9.20 7.10 -3.67
C VAL A 40 -7.90 7.79 -3.28
N SER A 41 -7.74 9.09 -3.54
CA SER A 41 -6.56 9.87 -3.12
C SER A 41 -6.40 9.88 -1.61
N THR A 42 -7.50 9.93 -0.86
CA THR A 42 -7.46 9.86 0.61
C THR A 42 -7.00 8.48 1.09
N LEU A 43 -7.51 7.41 0.46
CA LEU A 43 -7.09 6.04 0.75
C LEU A 43 -5.62 5.76 0.40
N LEU A 44 -5.11 6.35 -0.68
CA LEU A 44 -3.73 6.15 -1.15
C LEU A 44 -2.69 7.03 -0.43
N ARG A 45 -3.12 8.11 0.22
CA ARG A 45 -2.21 9.04 0.94
C ARG A 45 -1.29 8.35 1.95
N PRO A 46 -1.76 7.43 2.82
CA PRO A 46 -0.87 6.76 3.78
C PRO A 46 -0.03 5.61 3.18
N THR A 47 -0.25 5.19 1.93
CA THR A 47 0.35 3.97 1.37
C THR A 47 1.88 3.99 1.42
N ILE A 48 2.51 5.10 1.04
CA ILE A 48 3.98 5.22 0.99
C ILE A 48 4.57 5.05 2.41
N THR A 49 4.00 5.74 3.39
CA THR A 49 4.45 5.66 4.78
C THR A 49 4.28 4.26 5.37
N LEU A 50 3.16 3.60 5.06
CA LEU A 50 2.92 2.23 5.52
C LEU A 50 3.87 1.23 4.85
N LEU A 51 4.13 1.37 3.54
CA LEU A 51 5.10 0.54 2.82
C LEU A 51 6.52 0.71 3.36
N ASP A 52 6.93 1.94 3.65
CA ASP A 52 8.25 2.20 4.25
C ASP A 52 8.36 1.61 5.66
N SER A 53 7.29 1.73 6.47
CA SER A 53 7.22 1.10 7.79
C SER A 53 7.29 -0.43 7.70
N LEU A 54 6.64 -1.03 6.70
CA LEU A 54 6.66 -2.48 6.47
C LEU A 54 8.05 -2.95 6.01
N ARG A 55 8.71 -2.23 5.11
CA ARG A 55 10.07 -2.55 4.64
C ARG A 55 11.11 -2.53 5.75
N ARG A 56 10.93 -1.66 6.74
CA ARG A 56 11.81 -1.52 7.92
C ARG A 56 11.35 -2.37 9.11
N TYR A 57 10.44 -3.30 8.91
CA TYR A 57 9.95 -4.16 9.98
C TYR A 57 10.98 -5.26 10.28
N GLU A 58 11.70 -5.10 11.40
CA GLU A 58 12.71 -6.07 11.86
C GLU A 58 12.10 -7.22 12.68
N GLY A 59 10.93 -7.00 13.29
CA GLY A 59 10.29 -7.93 14.22
C GLY A 59 11.03 -8.03 15.56
N CYS A 60 10.71 -9.06 16.34
CA CYS A 60 11.26 -9.28 17.69
C CYS A 60 11.51 -10.77 17.98
N GLY A 61 11.77 -11.56 16.93
CA GLY A 61 11.87 -13.02 17.02
C GLY A 61 13.00 -13.52 17.94
N ASP A 62 14.12 -12.81 18.01
CA ASP A 62 15.22 -13.16 18.92
C ASP A 62 14.82 -13.00 20.39
N LEU A 63 14.12 -11.92 20.74
CA LEU A 63 13.63 -11.67 22.10
C LEU A 63 12.57 -12.70 22.51
N ILE A 64 11.65 -13.03 21.60
CA ILE A 64 10.66 -14.09 21.82
C ILE A 64 11.37 -15.44 22.05
N ARG A 65 12.32 -15.81 21.18
CA ARG A 65 13.10 -17.05 21.34
C ARG A 65 13.86 -17.08 22.67
N LYS A 66 14.46 -15.96 23.08
CA LYS A 66 15.18 -15.83 24.35
C LYS A 66 14.26 -16.06 25.54
N ALA A 67 13.09 -15.42 25.56
CA ALA A 67 12.10 -15.59 26.63
C ALA A 67 11.56 -17.03 26.71
N ILE A 68 11.29 -17.68 25.57
CA ILE A 68 10.86 -19.08 25.52
C ILE A 68 11.98 -20.03 26.00
N SER A 69 13.22 -19.77 25.59
CA SER A 69 14.36 -20.66 25.90
C SER A 69 14.87 -20.51 27.33
N ASN A 70 14.72 -19.32 27.92
CA ASN A 70 15.11 -19.02 29.29
C ASN A 70 14.04 -18.12 29.95
N PRO A 71 12.95 -18.70 30.47
CA PRO A 71 11.84 -17.95 31.04
C PRO A 71 12.23 -17.36 32.40
N THR A 72 12.59 -16.07 32.37
CA THR A 72 12.78 -15.24 33.56
C THR A 72 11.89 -14.01 33.44
N PRO A 73 11.45 -13.39 34.56
CA PRO A 73 10.62 -12.20 34.52
C PRO A 73 11.21 -11.08 33.64
N GLU A 74 12.53 -10.92 33.65
CA GLU A 74 13.22 -9.92 32.85
C GLU A 74 13.17 -10.22 31.35
N ASN A 75 13.37 -11.48 30.94
CA ASN A 75 13.32 -11.86 29.54
C ASN A 75 11.89 -11.81 28.99
N GLU A 76 10.90 -12.18 29.82
CA GLU A 76 9.48 -12.08 29.48
C GLU A 76 9.06 -10.62 29.28
N GLU A 77 9.46 -9.72 30.19
CA GLU A 77 9.19 -8.29 30.08
C GLU A 77 9.87 -7.68 28.84
N GLU A 78 11.14 -8.01 28.60
CA GLU A 78 11.88 -7.54 27.42
C GLU A 78 11.22 -7.99 26.11
N ALA A 79 10.77 -9.25 26.04
CA ALA A 79 10.01 -9.76 24.89
C ALA A 79 8.66 -9.06 24.76
N TRP A 80 7.93 -8.85 25.85
CA TRP A 80 6.63 -8.19 25.84
C TRP A 80 6.71 -6.75 25.34
N GLN A 81 7.67 -5.97 25.86
CA GLN A 81 7.93 -4.59 25.45
C GLN A 81 8.29 -4.47 23.97
N ALA A 82 8.92 -5.49 23.39
CA ALA A 82 9.23 -5.51 21.96
C ALA A 82 8.05 -5.99 21.09
N VAL A 83 7.27 -6.97 21.58
CA VAL A 83 6.11 -7.53 20.86
C VAL A 83 4.98 -6.51 20.73
N GLN A 84 4.67 -5.77 21.79
CA GLN A 84 3.57 -4.81 21.79
C GLN A 84 3.60 -3.81 20.60
N PRO A 85 4.69 -3.03 20.39
CA PRO A 85 4.76 -2.12 19.25
C PRO A 85 4.85 -2.85 17.89
N ALA A 86 5.35 -4.09 17.86
CA ALA A 86 5.38 -4.90 16.64
C ALA A 86 3.96 -5.31 16.21
N VAL A 87 3.15 -5.80 17.15
CA VAL A 87 1.74 -6.16 16.93
C VAL A 87 0.92 -4.94 16.56
N ASP A 88 1.15 -3.79 17.18
CA ASP A 88 0.47 -2.55 16.81
C ASP A 88 0.72 -2.15 15.35
N LYS A 89 1.96 -2.32 14.85
CA LYS A 89 2.27 -2.10 13.43
C LYS A 89 1.52 -3.08 12.53
N LEU A 90 1.54 -4.37 12.88
CA LEU A 90 0.84 -5.41 12.11
C LEU A 90 -0.66 -5.16 12.05
N LYS A 91 -1.27 -4.75 13.18
CA LYS A 91 -2.67 -4.37 13.27
C LYS A 91 -2.99 -3.21 12.31
N ARG A 92 -2.18 -2.15 12.31
CA ARG A 92 -2.37 -1.01 11.39
C ARG A 92 -2.29 -1.43 9.92
N TYR A 93 -1.37 -2.33 9.57
CA TYR A 93 -1.26 -2.84 8.20
C TYR A 93 -2.52 -3.62 7.80
N PHE A 94 -3.03 -4.45 8.70
CA PHE A 94 -4.26 -5.19 8.48
C PHE A 94 -5.48 -4.26 8.32
N GLU A 95 -5.67 -3.33 9.24
CA GLU A 95 -6.77 -2.36 9.19
C GLU A 95 -6.74 -1.53 7.90
N TYR A 96 -5.55 -1.12 7.47
CA TYR A 96 -5.37 -0.43 6.20
C TYR A 96 -5.73 -1.32 4.99
N SER A 97 -5.31 -2.59 5.01
CA SER A 97 -5.69 -3.53 3.95
C SER A 97 -7.20 -3.77 3.88
N ALA A 98 -7.87 -3.82 5.03
CA ALA A 98 -9.31 -3.99 5.12
C ALA A 98 -10.08 -2.74 4.67
N SER A 99 -9.53 -1.54 4.87
CA SER A 99 -10.15 -0.30 4.39
C SER A 99 -10.03 -0.09 2.88
N MET A 100 -9.25 -0.91 2.17
CA MET A 100 -9.12 -0.90 0.71
C MET A 100 -10.05 -1.90 0.00
N GLY A 101 -10.80 -2.72 0.76
CA GLY A 101 -11.73 -3.73 0.24
C GLY A 101 -13.18 -3.26 0.15
#